data_AF-A0ABD5P197-F1
#
_entry.id   AF-A0ABD5P197-F1
#
_cell.length_a   1.000
_cell.length_b   1.000
_cell.length_c   1.000
_cell.angle_alpha   90.00
_cell.angle_beta   90.00
_cell.angle_gamma   90.00
#
_symmetry.space_group_name_H-M   'P 1'
#
loop_
_entity.id
_entity.type
_entity.pdbx_description
1 polymer ?
#
loop_
_entity_poly.entity_id
_entity_poly.type
_entity_poly.pdbx_seq_one_letter_code
_entity_poly.pdbx_strand_id
1 'polypeptide(L)'
;MVEVTIDLFSRGRMQLDPHFMKEGAILASRDDPTPTIERLDASIHNAVIDHPAGTFLWDTGSHPNAADGYWPDALYNLVEQDDAAEHELDDDLAELGYDLDDIDYVIQSHLHHDHAGGLTYFEGTDIPVIVHEQELKFAYYNGATGEDHNPYVVEDFHRDLNWHVLHQDQTSPFEGIEFVRCPGHTPGMVATIVHCDDPGTIIIAGDAAHLEFNYENEHPIGGALIDDKRAWFESVRHLQELEREYDAEHVIFGHDMDQFNRLEGRIA
;
A
#
# COMPACT_ATOMS: atom_id res chain seq x y z
N MET A 1 -3.05 -19.54 -13.78
CA MET A 1 -1.97 -18.63 -14.21
C MET A 1 -2.42 -18.00 -15.51
N VAL A 2 -2.11 -16.72 -15.69
CA VAL A 2 -2.50 -15.90 -16.83
C VAL A 2 -1.28 -15.16 -17.37
N GLU A 3 -1.29 -14.83 -18.65
CA GLU A 3 -0.28 -13.95 -19.26
C GLU A 3 -0.51 -12.53 -18.76
N VAL A 4 0.29 -12.11 -17.78
CA VAL A 4 0.24 -10.81 -17.10
C VAL A 4 1.65 -10.24 -17.06
N THR A 5 1.78 -8.91 -17.10
CA THR A 5 3.01 -8.24 -16.68
C THR A 5 2.74 -7.33 -15.50
N ILE A 6 3.69 -7.26 -14.57
CA ILE A 6 3.64 -6.35 -13.42
C ILE A 6 4.84 -5.42 -13.52
N ASP A 7 4.57 -4.12 -13.65
CA ASP A 7 5.58 -3.07 -13.67
C ASP A 7 5.49 -2.30 -12.33
N LEU A 8 6.48 -2.48 -11.44
CA LEU A 8 6.60 -1.82 -10.14
C LEU A 8 7.33 -0.48 -10.32
N PHE A 9 6.79 0.61 -9.79
CA PHE A 9 7.39 1.94 -10.01
C PHE A 9 7.33 2.83 -8.78
N SER A 10 8.32 3.72 -8.70
CA SER A 10 8.48 4.65 -7.59
C SER A 10 7.40 5.72 -7.64
N ARG A 11 6.93 6.11 -6.46
CA ARG A 11 6.11 7.31 -6.21
C ARG A 11 6.79 8.21 -5.18
N GLY A 12 8.11 8.09 -5.09
CA GLY A 12 8.97 8.81 -4.16
C GLY A 12 9.27 8.02 -2.90
N ARG A 13 9.63 8.75 -1.84
CA ARG A 13 9.97 8.16 -0.54
C ARG A 13 9.47 9.03 0.60
N MET A 14 9.06 8.38 1.67
CA MET A 14 8.78 9.07 2.93
C MET A 14 9.90 8.87 3.94
N GLN A 15 10.12 9.90 4.75
CA GLN A 15 11.02 9.87 5.89
C GLN A 15 10.22 9.73 7.18
N LEU A 16 10.63 8.84 8.06
CA LEU A 16 9.85 8.55 9.27
C LEU A 16 10.68 7.93 10.39
N ASP A 17 10.10 7.95 11.60
CA ASP A 17 10.69 7.30 12.76
C ASP A 17 10.73 5.76 12.55
N PRO A 18 11.89 5.10 12.72
CA PRO A 18 12.03 3.65 12.54
C PRO A 18 11.05 2.81 13.37
N HIS A 19 10.50 3.36 14.46
CA HIS A 19 9.49 2.67 15.26
C HIS A 19 8.16 2.46 14.54
N PHE A 20 7.86 3.23 13.49
CA PHE A 20 6.69 3.02 12.64
C PHE A 20 6.83 1.74 11.80
N MET A 21 8.03 1.44 11.31
CA MET A 21 8.29 0.22 10.52
C MET A 21 8.49 -1.02 11.38
N LYS A 22 9.04 -0.83 12.59
CA LYS A 22 9.40 -1.93 13.47
C LYS A 22 9.12 -1.59 14.92
N GLU A 23 8.22 -2.35 15.53
CA GLU A 23 7.97 -2.21 16.97
C GLU A 23 9.26 -2.42 17.76
N GLY A 24 9.62 -1.44 18.60
CA GLY A 24 10.84 -1.51 19.40
C GLY A 24 12.13 -1.50 18.55
N ALA A 25 12.14 -0.79 17.42
CA ALA A 25 13.32 -0.60 16.59
C ALA A 25 14.56 -0.16 17.39
N ILE A 26 14.39 0.81 18.30
CA ILE A 26 15.46 1.36 19.13
C ILE A 26 14.96 1.47 20.58
N LEU A 27 15.56 0.72 21.50
CA LEU A 27 15.18 0.74 22.91
C LEU A 27 16.29 1.35 23.76
N ALA A 28 15.90 2.33 24.60
CA ALA A 28 16.76 2.82 25.66
C ALA A 28 17.12 1.67 26.62
N SER A 29 18.36 1.66 27.07
CA SER A 29 18.87 0.68 28.03
C SER A 29 19.51 1.38 29.24
N ARG A 30 19.90 0.60 30.25
CA ARG A 30 20.67 1.16 31.39
C ARG A 30 21.99 1.78 30.91
N ASP A 31 22.63 1.16 29.93
CA ASP A 31 23.98 1.53 29.48
C ASP A 31 23.92 2.61 28.38
N ASP A 32 22.77 2.77 27.73
CA ASP A 32 22.45 3.87 26.81
C ASP A 32 20.99 4.34 27.02
N PRO A 33 20.75 5.25 28.00
CA PRO A 33 19.40 5.65 28.39
C PRO A 33 18.75 6.66 27.43
N THR A 34 19.49 7.23 26.49
CA THR A 34 19.02 8.24 25.53
C THR A 34 19.59 7.95 24.14
N PRO A 35 19.23 6.80 23.54
CA PRO A 35 19.72 6.46 22.22
C PRO A 35 19.24 7.51 21.21
N THR A 36 20.10 7.84 20.25
CA THR A 36 19.72 8.68 19.11
C THR A 36 18.80 7.90 18.19
N ILE A 37 17.71 8.53 17.76
CA ILE A 37 16.83 8.01 16.70
C ILE A 37 17.15 8.79 15.44
N GLU A 38 17.52 8.08 14.38
CA GLU A 38 17.67 8.62 13.03
C GLU A 38 16.43 8.20 12.23
N ARG A 39 15.86 9.14 11.47
CA ARG A 39 14.75 8.82 10.54
C ARG A 39 15.29 7.97 9.40
N LEU A 40 14.46 7.06 8.90
CA LEU A 40 14.78 6.24 7.74
C LEU A 40 13.96 6.69 6.53
N ASP A 41 14.46 6.35 5.35
CA ASP A 41 13.71 6.43 4.10
C ASP A 41 12.92 5.13 3.91
N ALA A 42 11.66 5.24 3.52
CA ALA A 42 10.81 4.12 3.15
C ALA A 42 10.18 4.38 1.77
N SER A 43 10.05 3.34 0.95
CA SER A 43 9.56 3.49 -0.41
C SER A 43 8.06 3.78 -0.42
N ILE A 44 7.64 4.67 -1.31
CA ILE A 44 6.24 4.75 -1.74
C ILE A 44 6.26 4.29 -3.19
N HIS A 45 5.44 3.30 -3.52
CA HIS A 45 5.46 2.71 -4.84
C HIS A 45 4.07 2.18 -5.21
N ASN A 46 3.84 2.09 -6.51
CA ASN A 46 2.64 1.49 -7.07
C ASN A 46 3.04 0.40 -8.06
N ALA A 47 2.05 -0.33 -8.58
CA ALA A 47 2.28 -1.28 -9.66
C ALA A 47 1.22 -1.13 -10.74
N VAL A 48 1.63 -1.25 -11.99
CA VAL A 48 0.72 -1.48 -13.12
C VAL A 48 0.70 -2.97 -13.41
N ILE A 49 -0.50 -3.56 -13.40
CA ILE A 49 -0.73 -4.96 -13.75
C ILE A 49 -1.46 -4.98 -15.10
N ASP A 50 -0.72 -5.25 -16.17
CA ASP A 50 -1.28 -5.41 -17.52
C ASP A 50 -1.83 -6.82 -17.67
N HIS A 51 -3.15 -6.93 -17.66
CA HIS A 51 -3.88 -8.19 -17.56
C HIS A 51 -4.89 -8.33 -18.72
N PRO A 52 -5.21 -9.56 -19.21
CA PRO A 52 -6.13 -9.75 -20.34
C PRO A 52 -7.55 -9.20 -20.16
N ALA A 53 -7.96 -8.91 -18.92
CA ALA A 53 -9.24 -8.28 -18.59
C ALA A 53 -9.20 -6.74 -18.53
N GLY A 54 -8.01 -6.14 -18.61
CA GLY A 54 -7.77 -4.71 -18.53
C GLY A 54 -6.50 -4.39 -17.74
N THR A 55 -6.07 -3.13 -17.79
CA THR A 55 -4.90 -2.64 -17.07
C THR A 55 -5.30 -2.17 -15.67
N PHE A 56 -4.66 -2.70 -14.63
CA PHE A 56 -4.92 -2.36 -13.24
C PHE A 56 -3.81 -1.48 -12.68
N LEU A 57 -4.16 -0.41 -11.99
CA LEU A 57 -3.25 0.35 -11.14
C LEU A 57 -3.45 -0.12 -9.68
N TRP A 58 -2.39 -0.65 -9.06
CA TRP A 58 -2.38 -1.02 -7.65
C TRP A 58 -1.82 0.11 -6.79
N ASP A 59 -2.66 0.62 -5.90
CA ASP A 59 -2.53 1.87 -5.15
C ASP A 59 -2.24 3.09 -6.03
N THR A 60 -2.29 4.29 -5.45
CA THR A 60 -2.16 5.55 -6.19
C THR A 60 -1.10 6.50 -5.62
N GLY A 61 -0.44 6.09 -4.55
CA GLY A 61 0.61 6.88 -3.91
C GLY A 61 0.05 8.08 -3.15
N SER A 62 0.96 8.99 -2.78
CA SER A 62 0.64 10.26 -2.14
C SER A 62 0.03 11.27 -3.10
N HIS A 63 -0.71 12.23 -2.54
CA HIS A 63 -1.17 13.40 -3.29
C HIS A 63 0.06 14.28 -3.62
N PRO A 64 0.23 14.80 -4.85
CA PRO A 64 1.43 15.57 -5.24
C PRO A 64 1.69 16.81 -4.36
N ASN A 65 0.61 17.45 -3.92
CA ASN A 65 0.68 18.60 -2.99
C ASN A 65 0.87 18.21 -1.51
N ALA A 66 1.23 16.96 -1.16
CA ALA A 66 1.40 16.50 0.22
C ALA A 66 2.23 17.48 1.07
N ALA A 67 3.37 17.93 0.53
CA ALA A 67 4.28 18.90 1.16
C ALA A 67 3.79 20.35 1.14
N ASP A 68 2.86 20.72 0.24
CA ASP A 68 2.32 22.08 0.11
C ASP A 68 1.03 22.26 0.94
N GLY A 69 1.03 21.69 2.15
CA GLY A 69 -0.05 21.82 3.13
C GLY A 69 -1.31 21.02 2.82
N TYR A 70 -1.25 20.09 1.85
CA TYR A 70 -2.36 19.17 1.60
C TYR A 70 -2.45 18.10 2.70
N TRP A 71 -1.32 17.51 3.09
CA TRP A 71 -1.29 16.69 4.31
C TRP A 71 -1.33 17.58 5.55
N PRO A 72 -2.09 17.22 6.60
CA PRO A 72 -2.08 17.95 7.86
C PRO A 72 -0.66 18.05 8.44
N ASP A 73 -0.28 19.23 8.95
CA ASP A 73 1.06 19.47 9.52
C ASP A 73 1.51 18.40 10.51
N ALA A 74 0.60 17.92 11.37
CA ALA A 74 0.93 16.90 12.37
C ALA A 74 1.31 15.55 11.73
N LEU A 75 0.63 15.17 10.64
CA LEU A 75 0.95 13.98 9.86
C LEU A 75 2.26 14.18 9.12
N TYR A 76 2.39 15.26 8.35
CA TYR A 76 3.59 15.54 7.55
C TYR A 76 4.86 15.59 8.40
N ASN A 77 4.80 16.12 9.62
CA ASN A 77 5.93 16.14 10.56
C ASN A 77 6.41 14.73 10.98
N LEU A 78 5.59 13.69 10.87
CA LEU A 78 5.92 12.31 11.26
C LEU A 78 6.41 11.47 10.07
N VAL A 79 5.85 11.71 8.89
CA VAL A 79 6.00 10.88 7.67
C VAL A 79 6.27 11.75 6.44
N GLU A 80 7.16 12.73 6.60
CA GLU A 80 7.57 13.71 5.57
C GLU A 80 7.88 13.07 4.22
N GLN A 81 7.24 13.58 3.16
CA GLN A 81 7.59 13.31 1.78
C GLN A 81 7.84 14.65 1.06
N ASP A 82 9.11 15.02 0.90
CA ASP A 82 9.51 16.26 0.22
C ASP A 82 9.40 16.18 -1.30
N ASP A 83 9.47 14.98 -1.86
CA ASP A 83 9.51 14.72 -3.32
C ASP A 83 8.13 14.44 -3.94
N ALA A 84 7.03 14.54 -3.17
CA ALA A 84 5.68 14.20 -3.66
C ALA A 84 5.29 14.96 -4.94
N ALA A 85 5.69 16.23 -5.05
CA ALA A 85 5.39 17.08 -6.22
C ALA A 85 6.24 16.73 -7.46
N GLU A 86 7.28 15.90 -7.30
CA GLU A 86 8.06 15.34 -8.40
C GLU A 86 7.41 14.05 -8.96
N HIS A 87 6.41 13.52 -8.24
CA HIS A 87 5.70 12.28 -8.54
C HIS A 87 4.23 12.55 -8.83
N GLU A 88 3.92 13.33 -9.87
CA GLU A 88 2.57 13.39 -10.42
C GLU A 88 2.22 12.01 -11.03
N LEU A 89 0.99 11.52 -10.85
CA LEU A 89 0.63 10.15 -11.25
C LEU A 89 0.66 9.95 -12.77
N ASP A 90 0.24 10.97 -13.52
CA ASP A 90 0.28 10.96 -14.98
C ASP A 90 1.71 10.94 -15.52
N ASP A 91 2.61 11.73 -14.94
CA ASP A 91 4.03 11.76 -15.34
C ASP A 91 4.70 10.40 -15.08
N ASP A 92 4.55 9.81 -13.88
CA ASP A 92 5.16 8.52 -13.54
C ASP A 92 4.60 7.35 -14.38
N LEU A 93 3.30 7.35 -14.69
CA LEU A 93 2.70 6.38 -15.61
C LEU A 93 3.23 6.54 -17.04
N ALA A 94 3.40 7.79 -17.49
CA ALA A 94 3.92 8.08 -18.83
C ALA A 94 5.37 7.60 -18.99
N GLU A 95 6.18 7.61 -17.93
CA GLU A 95 7.54 7.03 -17.94
C GLU A 95 7.54 5.52 -18.17
N LEU A 96 6.50 4.82 -17.71
CA LEU A 96 6.27 3.40 -17.98
C LEU A 96 5.63 3.14 -19.37
N GLY A 97 5.14 4.20 -20.02
CA GLY A 97 4.48 4.12 -21.33
C GLY A 97 2.97 3.89 -21.25
N TYR A 98 2.33 4.22 -20.12
CA TYR A 98 0.88 4.22 -19.95
C TYR A 98 0.37 5.66 -19.82
N ASP A 99 -0.80 5.95 -20.40
CA ASP A 99 -1.57 7.14 -20.09
C ASP A 99 -2.59 6.82 -18.97
N LEU A 100 -3.08 7.83 -18.23
CA LEU A 100 -4.16 7.63 -17.24
C LEU A 100 -5.41 6.99 -17.86
N ASP A 101 -5.70 7.30 -19.12
CA ASP A 101 -6.84 6.76 -19.86
C ASP A 101 -6.66 5.27 -20.24
N ASP A 102 -5.45 4.72 -20.12
CA ASP A 102 -5.20 3.28 -20.31
C ASP A 102 -5.58 2.45 -19.07
N ILE A 103 -5.78 3.09 -17.91
CA ILE A 103 -6.14 2.41 -16.66
C ILE A 103 -7.62 2.01 -16.67
N ASP A 104 -7.89 0.70 -16.67
CA ASP A 104 -9.24 0.16 -16.65
C ASP A 104 -9.77 -0.03 -15.22
N TYR A 105 -8.89 -0.23 -14.23
CA TYR A 105 -9.24 -0.47 -12.82
C TYR A 105 -8.20 0.12 -11.88
N VAL A 106 -8.64 0.63 -10.73
CA VAL A 106 -7.77 0.97 -9.60
C VAL A 106 -8.02 -0.01 -8.46
N ILE A 107 -6.97 -0.59 -7.90
CA ILE A 107 -7.03 -1.41 -6.69
C ILE A 107 -6.48 -0.57 -5.55
N GLN A 108 -7.27 -0.35 -4.51
CA GLN A 108 -6.82 0.26 -3.26
C GLN A 108 -6.65 -0.82 -2.21
N SER A 109 -5.39 -1.05 -1.81
CA SER A 109 -5.02 -1.94 -0.72
C SER A 109 -5.66 -1.48 0.59
N HIS A 110 -5.62 -0.18 0.85
CA HIS A 110 -6.33 0.52 1.91
C HIS A 110 -6.36 2.04 1.62
N LEU A 111 -6.86 2.89 2.52
CA LEU A 111 -7.11 4.32 2.24
C LEU A 111 -6.22 5.31 3.02
N HIS A 112 -5.01 4.91 3.45
CA HIS A 112 -4.07 5.86 4.01
C HIS A 112 -3.51 6.83 2.95
N HIS A 113 -3.04 7.97 3.43
CA HIS A 113 -2.56 9.14 2.69
C HIS A 113 -1.54 8.87 1.56
N ASP A 114 -0.67 7.88 1.75
CA ASP A 114 0.41 7.46 0.86
C ASP A 114 0.00 6.33 -0.10
N HIS A 115 -1.25 5.86 -0.01
CA HIS A 115 -1.83 4.86 -0.92
C HIS A 115 -2.99 5.46 -1.73
N ALA A 116 -3.80 6.32 -1.12
CA ALA A 116 -5.03 6.86 -1.70
C ALA A 116 -4.91 8.29 -2.25
N GLY A 117 -3.77 8.96 -2.08
CA GLY A 117 -3.60 10.37 -2.46
C GLY A 117 -3.79 10.65 -3.96
N GLY A 118 -3.42 9.72 -4.83
CA GLY A 118 -3.67 9.80 -6.27
C GLY A 118 -5.11 9.45 -6.70
N LEU A 119 -6.03 9.14 -5.78
CA LEU A 119 -7.45 8.97 -6.16
C LEU A 119 -8.05 10.26 -6.74
N THR A 120 -7.44 11.43 -6.52
CA THR A 120 -7.87 12.68 -7.15
C THR A 120 -7.87 12.63 -8.68
N TYR A 121 -7.02 11.80 -9.32
CA TYR A 121 -6.97 11.70 -10.78
C TYR A 121 -8.15 10.92 -11.37
N PHE A 122 -8.88 10.17 -10.54
CA PHE A 122 -9.99 9.32 -10.95
C PHE A 122 -11.37 9.91 -10.61
N GLU A 123 -11.42 11.12 -10.05
CA GLU A 123 -12.66 11.81 -9.71
C GLU A 123 -13.53 12.09 -10.95
N GLY A 124 -14.78 11.64 -10.91
CA GLY A 124 -15.76 11.81 -12.00
C GLY A 124 -15.54 10.89 -13.21
N THR A 125 -14.58 9.96 -13.12
CA THR A 125 -14.36 8.92 -14.14
C THR A 125 -15.29 7.71 -13.90
N ASP A 126 -15.52 6.91 -14.94
CA ASP A 126 -16.23 5.63 -14.82
C ASP A 126 -15.28 4.47 -14.43
N ILE A 127 -13.99 4.73 -14.17
CA ILE A 127 -12.98 3.72 -13.82
C ILE A 127 -13.30 3.12 -12.44
N PRO A 128 -13.54 1.80 -12.32
CA PRO A 128 -13.87 1.18 -11.04
C PRO A 128 -12.69 1.25 -10.06
N VAL A 129 -12.95 1.75 -8.85
CA VAL A 129 -12.00 1.75 -7.72
C VAL A 129 -12.36 0.62 -6.77
N ILE A 130 -11.58 -0.45 -6.81
CA ILE A 130 -11.75 -1.66 -6.01
C ILE A 130 -11.20 -1.41 -4.60
N VAL A 131 -12.01 -1.63 -3.57
CA VAL A 131 -11.63 -1.44 -2.16
C VAL A 131 -12.47 -2.33 -1.27
N HIS A 132 -11.96 -2.70 -0.09
CA HIS A 132 -12.73 -3.51 0.85
C HIS A 132 -13.77 -2.70 1.63
N GLU A 133 -14.94 -3.30 1.89
CA GLU A 133 -16.05 -2.65 2.61
C GLU A 133 -15.63 -2.17 4.01
N GLN A 134 -14.81 -2.96 4.72
CA GLN A 134 -14.33 -2.60 6.05
C GLN A 134 -13.40 -1.39 6.03
N GLU A 135 -12.64 -1.21 4.94
CA GLU A 135 -11.75 -0.07 4.79
C GLU A 135 -12.56 1.21 4.63
N LEU A 136 -13.51 1.21 3.68
CA LEU A 136 -14.40 2.36 3.48
C LEU A 136 -15.11 2.77 4.78
N LYS A 137 -15.69 1.80 5.49
CA LYS A 137 -16.38 2.08 6.76
C LYS A 137 -15.44 2.71 7.78
N PHE A 138 -14.23 2.18 7.91
CA PHE A 138 -13.26 2.65 8.89
C PHE A 138 -12.69 4.02 8.51
N ALA A 139 -12.27 4.21 7.26
CA ALA A 139 -11.76 5.48 6.74
C ALA A 139 -12.79 6.62 6.88
N TYR A 140 -14.03 6.39 6.47
CA TYR A 140 -15.10 7.38 6.62
C TYR A 140 -15.48 7.66 8.08
N TYR A 141 -15.43 6.65 8.96
CA TYR A 141 -15.66 6.86 10.39
C TYR A 141 -14.55 7.72 11.02
N ASN A 142 -13.28 7.40 10.77
CA ASN A 142 -12.14 8.18 11.25
C ASN A 142 -12.22 9.62 10.75
N GLY A 143 -12.46 9.79 9.44
CA GLY A 143 -12.63 11.09 8.82
C GLY A 143 -13.77 11.93 9.40
N ALA A 144 -14.91 11.31 9.70
CA ALA A 144 -16.07 12.01 10.27
C ALA A 144 -15.90 12.36 11.75
N THR A 145 -15.07 11.62 12.49
CA THR A 145 -14.91 11.79 13.94
C THR A 145 -13.73 12.68 14.32
N GLY A 146 -12.78 12.89 13.42
CA GLY A 146 -11.56 13.64 13.71
C GLY A 146 -10.74 12.95 14.81
N GLU A 147 -10.73 11.61 14.83
CA GLU A 147 -9.72 10.87 15.58
C GLU A 147 -8.37 11.09 14.87
N ASP A 148 -7.79 12.28 15.07
CA ASP A 148 -6.67 12.93 14.36
C ASP A 148 -5.32 12.16 14.35
N HIS A 149 -5.31 10.88 14.74
CA HIS A 149 -4.08 10.08 14.89
C HIS A 149 -3.98 8.93 13.90
N ASN A 150 -4.85 8.89 12.88
CA ASN A 150 -4.87 7.83 11.88
C ASN A 150 -4.57 8.45 10.51
N PRO A 151 -3.64 7.90 9.70
CA PRO A 151 -3.15 8.51 8.45
C PRO A 151 -4.18 8.56 7.29
N TYR A 152 -5.46 8.80 7.58
CA TYR A 152 -6.50 9.06 6.59
C TYR A 152 -6.62 10.56 6.30
N VAL A 153 -6.39 10.94 5.04
CA VAL A 153 -6.72 12.27 4.52
C VAL A 153 -8.05 12.15 3.78
N VAL A 154 -9.13 12.64 4.38
CA VAL A 154 -10.50 12.40 3.90
C VAL A 154 -10.71 12.93 2.48
N GLU A 155 -10.05 14.03 2.16
CA GLU A 155 -10.07 14.67 0.87
C GLU A 155 -9.53 13.77 -0.25
N ASP A 156 -8.74 12.73 0.05
CA ASP A 156 -8.25 11.79 -0.96
C ASP A 156 -9.37 10.92 -1.52
N PHE A 157 -10.26 10.43 -0.66
CA PHE A 157 -11.28 9.43 -1.02
C PHE A 157 -12.73 9.94 -0.91
N HIS A 158 -12.98 11.09 -0.29
CA HIS A 158 -14.31 11.72 -0.27
C HIS A 158 -14.59 12.49 -1.57
N ARG A 159 -14.62 11.74 -2.67
CA ARG A 159 -14.77 12.23 -4.04
C ARG A 159 -15.81 11.42 -4.81
N ASP A 160 -16.17 11.89 -6.01
CA ASP A 160 -17.04 11.16 -6.93
C ASP A 160 -16.25 10.02 -7.61
N LEU A 161 -16.03 8.94 -6.87
CA LEU A 161 -15.29 7.76 -7.31
C LEU A 161 -16.26 6.61 -7.60
N ASN A 162 -16.01 5.84 -8.66
CA ASN A 162 -16.79 4.66 -8.99
C ASN A 162 -16.38 3.46 -8.12
N TRP A 163 -16.78 3.48 -6.84
CA TRP A 163 -16.43 2.44 -5.88
C TRP A 163 -16.96 1.05 -6.27
N HIS A 164 -16.05 0.08 -6.37
CA HIS A 164 -16.34 -1.34 -6.54
C HIS A 164 -15.97 -2.11 -5.26
N VAL A 165 -16.95 -2.32 -4.41
CA VAL A 165 -16.70 -2.77 -3.03
C VAL A 165 -16.55 -4.29 -2.93
N LEU A 166 -15.43 -4.74 -2.37
CA LEU A 166 -15.21 -6.12 -1.97
C LEU A 166 -15.88 -6.38 -0.61
N HIS A 167 -16.63 -7.47 -0.51
CA HIS A 167 -17.37 -7.86 0.69
C HIS A 167 -16.88 -9.18 1.32
N GLN A 168 -16.07 -9.94 0.60
CA GLN A 168 -15.55 -11.23 1.05
C GLN A 168 -14.09 -11.08 1.45
N ASP A 169 -13.69 -11.80 2.49
CA ASP A 169 -12.31 -11.84 2.97
C ASP A 169 -11.35 -12.46 1.94
N GLN A 170 -11.86 -13.24 0.98
CA GLN A 170 -11.08 -13.81 -0.11
C GLN A 170 -11.97 -13.93 -1.35
N THR A 171 -11.53 -13.38 -2.49
CA THR A 171 -12.31 -13.42 -3.74
C THR A 171 -11.43 -13.22 -4.97
N SER A 172 -11.77 -13.86 -6.09
CA SER A 172 -11.05 -13.74 -7.36
C SER A 172 -12.00 -13.30 -8.47
N PRO A 173 -12.36 -12.00 -8.55
CA PRO A 173 -13.31 -11.52 -9.55
C PRO A 173 -12.74 -11.52 -10.97
N PHE A 174 -11.41 -11.54 -11.11
CA PHE A 174 -10.70 -11.68 -12.38
C PHE A 174 -9.89 -12.97 -12.37
N GLU A 175 -9.76 -13.62 -13.53
CA GLU A 175 -8.96 -14.85 -13.63
C GLU A 175 -7.51 -14.55 -13.27
N GLY A 176 -6.93 -15.27 -12.31
CA GLY A 176 -5.54 -15.06 -11.91
C GLY A 176 -5.29 -13.84 -11.03
N ILE A 177 -6.30 -13.03 -10.67
CA ILE A 177 -6.19 -12.00 -9.64
C ILE A 177 -7.08 -12.38 -8.47
N GLU A 178 -6.49 -12.49 -7.28
CA GLU A 178 -7.16 -12.79 -6.04
C GLU A 178 -6.92 -11.68 -5.02
N PHE A 179 -7.99 -11.28 -4.35
CA PHE A 179 -7.95 -10.32 -3.24
C PHE A 179 -8.12 -11.06 -1.93
N VAL A 180 -7.21 -10.81 -0.99
CA VAL A 180 -7.22 -11.40 0.35
C VAL A 180 -7.24 -10.28 1.38
N ARG A 181 -8.29 -10.22 2.21
CA ARG A 181 -8.36 -9.27 3.31
C ARG A 181 -7.38 -9.67 4.41
N CYS A 182 -6.51 -8.74 4.76
CA CYS A 182 -5.43 -8.90 5.72
C CYS A 182 -5.59 -7.90 6.87
N PRO A 183 -6.63 -8.02 7.72
CA PRO A 183 -6.84 -7.06 8.80
C PRO A 183 -5.65 -6.99 9.76
N GLY A 184 -5.37 -5.79 10.27
CA GLY A 184 -4.43 -5.59 11.36
C GLY A 184 -3.75 -4.24 11.31
N HIS A 185 -3.17 -3.88 10.16
CA HIS A 185 -2.73 -2.50 9.91
C HIS A 185 -3.95 -1.57 9.89
N THR A 186 -4.89 -1.86 9.00
CA THR A 186 -6.27 -1.36 9.04
C THR A 186 -7.25 -2.55 9.10
N PRO A 187 -8.54 -2.33 9.44
CA PRO A 187 -9.55 -3.40 9.41
C PRO A 187 -9.85 -3.94 8.00
N GLY A 188 -9.57 -3.14 6.97
CA GLY A 188 -9.93 -3.39 5.59
C GLY A 188 -8.78 -3.56 4.62
N MET A 189 -7.53 -3.61 5.09
CA MET A 189 -6.35 -3.88 4.29
C MET A 189 -6.53 -5.12 3.40
N VAL A 190 -6.16 -5.02 2.12
CA VAL A 190 -6.23 -6.09 1.13
C VAL A 190 -4.86 -6.31 0.50
N ALA A 191 -4.39 -7.56 0.55
CA ALA A 191 -3.32 -8.04 -0.30
C ALA A 191 -3.87 -8.48 -1.66
N THR A 192 -3.09 -8.29 -2.71
CA THR A 192 -3.41 -8.70 -4.08
C THR A 192 -2.48 -9.83 -4.49
N ILE A 193 -3.03 -10.98 -4.83
CA ILE A 193 -2.28 -12.14 -5.33
C ILE A 193 -2.51 -12.23 -6.84
N VAL A 194 -1.42 -12.29 -7.59
CA VAL A 194 -1.45 -12.35 -9.05
C VAL A 194 -0.77 -13.65 -9.49
N HIS A 195 -1.53 -14.54 -10.12
CA HIS A 195 -1.06 -15.81 -10.64
C HIS A 195 -0.60 -15.65 -12.09
N CYS A 196 0.68 -15.35 -12.29
CA CYS A 196 1.25 -15.14 -13.63
C CYS A 196 1.80 -16.44 -14.21
N ASP A 197 1.81 -16.56 -15.54
CA ASP A 197 2.50 -17.67 -16.24
C ASP A 197 4.04 -17.56 -16.13
N ASP A 198 4.55 -16.33 -16.05
CA ASP A 198 5.95 -15.95 -15.87
C ASP A 198 5.97 -14.64 -15.05
N PRO A 199 6.73 -14.52 -13.94
CA PRO A 199 7.63 -15.53 -13.38
C PRO A 199 6.94 -16.61 -12.54
N GLY A 200 5.67 -16.42 -12.18
CA GLY A 200 4.91 -17.31 -11.30
C GLY A 200 3.90 -16.52 -10.48
N THR A 201 3.48 -17.05 -9.33
CA THR A 201 2.58 -16.31 -8.43
C THR A 201 3.35 -15.19 -7.72
N ILE A 202 2.79 -13.99 -7.71
CA ILE A 202 3.30 -12.82 -6.98
C ILE A 202 2.25 -12.41 -5.94
N ILE A 203 2.68 -12.14 -4.72
CA ILE A 203 1.83 -11.61 -3.64
C ILE A 203 2.23 -10.16 -3.40
N ILE A 204 1.34 -9.22 -3.68
CA ILE A 204 1.50 -7.82 -3.28
C ILE A 204 0.85 -7.67 -1.91
N ALA A 205 1.65 -7.76 -0.85
CA ALA A 205 1.18 -7.71 0.53
C ALA A 205 0.80 -6.29 0.96
N GLY A 206 1.44 -5.27 0.38
CA GLY A 206 1.31 -3.88 0.83
C GLY A 206 1.56 -3.78 2.34
N ASP A 207 0.77 -2.97 3.02
CA ASP A 207 0.88 -2.71 4.45
C ASP A 207 0.41 -3.83 5.38
N ALA A 208 0.00 -4.99 4.82
CA ALA A 208 -0.05 -6.21 5.62
C ALA A 208 1.34 -6.54 6.20
N ALA A 209 2.42 -6.15 5.51
CA ALA A 209 3.77 -6.09 6.05
C ALA A 209 4.59 -5.00 5.35
N HIS A 210 5.05 -4.00 6.12
CA HIS A 210 5.86 -2.90 5.59
C HIS A 210 7.23 -3.35 5.06
N LEU A 211 7.92 -4.20 5.81
CA LEU A 211 9.25 -4.71 5.49
C LEU A 211 9.26 -6.23 5.36
N GLU A 212 10.21 -6.76 4.60
CA GLU A 212 10.54 -8.19 4.55
C GLU A 212 10.79 -8.74 5.95
N PHE A 213 11.48 -7.94 6.78
CA PHE A 213 11.72 -8.27 8.17
C PHE A 213 10.43 -8.51 8.96
N ASN A 214 9.39 -7.70 8.77
CA ASN A 214 8.12 -7.85 9.49
C ASN A 214 7.46 -9.17 9.13
N TYR A 215 7.45 -9.48 7.83
CA TYR A 215 6.84 -10.66 7.27
C TYR A 215 7.59 -11.93 7.69
N GLU A 216 8.89 -12.05 7.41
CA GLU A 216 9.65 -13.27 7.66
C GLU A 216 9.77 -13.64 9.14
N ASN A 217 9.90 -12.63 10.01
CA ASN A 217 10.14 -12.84 11.44
C ASN A 217 8.86 -12.81 12.26
N GLU A 218 7.71 -12.60 11.63
CA GLU A 218 6.45 -12.26 12.30
C GLU A 218 6.69 -11.13 13.33
N HIS A 219 7.45 -10.09 12.95
CA HIS A 219 7.73 -8.98 13.84
C HIS A 219 6.82 -7.81 13.49
N PRO A 220 5.96 -7.36 14.42
CA PRO A 220 4.94 -6.35 14.11
C PRO A 220 5.55 -5.02 13.69
N ILE A 221 4.85 -4.34 12.79
CA ILE A 221 5.06 -2.92 12.50
C ILE A 221 4.79 -2.08 13.77
N GLY A 222 5.07 -0.79 13.71
CA GLY A 222 4.89 0.12 14.84
C GLY A 222 3.46 0.15 15.36
N GLY A 223 3.29 0.09 16.68
CA GLY A 223 1.95 0.04 17.29
C GLY A 223 1.06 1.26 17.01
N ALA A 224 1.61 2.37 16.51
CA ALA A 224 0.84 3.53 16.06
C ALA A 224 0.18 3.30 14.69
N LEU A 225 0.62 2.30 13.93
CA LEU A 225 0.13 1.92 12.61
C LEU A 225 -0.53 0.53 12.64
N ILE A 226 -1.01 0.08 13.80
CA ILE A 226 -1.71 -1.20 13.95
C ILE A 226 -3.04 -0.96 14.65
N ASP A 227 -4.13 -1.16 13.92
CA ASP A 227 -5.48 -1.21 14.47
C ASP A 227 -5.69 -2.44 15.37
N ASP A 228 -5.37 -3.65 14.87
CA ASP A 228 -5.48 -4.90 15.62
C ASP A 228 -4.24 -5.77 15.43
N LYS A 229 -3.40 -5.79 16.46
CA LYS A 229 -2.15 -6.55 16.46
C LYS A 229 -2.36 -8.05 16.34
N ARG A 230 -3.42 -8.60 16.92
CA ARG A 230 -3.69 -10.05 16.83
C ARG A 230 -4.10 -10.40 15.40
N ALA A 231 -4.98 -9.59 14.82
CA ALA A 231 -5.39 -9.75 13.43
C ALA A 231 -4.18 -9.61 12.49
N TRP A 232 -3.27 -8.67 12.73
CA TRP A 232 -2.05 -8.52 11.95
C TRP A 232 -1.21 -9.81 11.91
N PHE A 233 -0.98 -10.46 13.07
CA PHE A 233 -0.28 -11.74 13.11
C PHE A 233 -1.02 -12.86 12.37
N GLU A 234 -2.35 -12.89 12.47
CA GLU A 234 -3.18 -13.87 11.76
C GLU A 234 -3.08 -13.66 10.24
N SER A 235 -3.09 -12.40 9.77
CA SER A 235 -2.95 -12.02 8.37
C SER A 235 -1.58 -12.35 7.79
N VAL A 236 -0.49 -12.00 8.47
CA VAL A 236 0.88 -12.32 8.02
C VAL A 236 1.07 -13.83 7.90
N ARG A 237 0.62 -14.61 8.88
CA ARG A 237 0.70 -16.08 8.82
C ARG A 237 -0.13 -16.65 7.69
N HIS A 238 -1.31 -16.09 7.44
CA HIS A 238 -2.15 -16.52 6.32
C HIS A 238 -1.46 -16.26 4.98
N LEU A 239 -0.86 -15.08 4.79
CA LEU A 239 -0.07 -14.78 3.58
C LEU A 239 1.12 -15.73 3.43
N GLN A 240 1.84 -16.07 4.51
CA GLN A 240 2.92 -17.08 4.47
C GLN A 240 2.42 -18.49 4.13
N GLU A 241 1.19 -18.83 4.50
CA GLU A 241 0.56 -20.09 4.09
C GLU A 241 0.27 -20.08 2.59
N LEU A 242 -0.30 -18.98 2.07
CA LEU A 242 -0.59 -18.81 0.65
C LEU A 242 0.67 -18.76 -0.21
N GLU A 243 1.73 -18.09 0.25
CA GLU A 243 3.05 -18.07 -0.39
C GLU A 243 3.57 -19.50 -0.61
N ARG A 244 3.47 -20.36 0.41
CA ARG A 244 3.88 -21.77 0.32
C ARG A 244 2.92 -22.62 -0.50
N GLU A 245 1.62 -22.35 -0.40
CA GLU A 245 0.58 -23.09 -1.14
C GLU A 245 0.70 -22.86 -2.64
N TYR A 246 0.95 -21.61 -3.03
CA TYR A 246 1.03 -21.19 -4.42
C TYR A 246 2.43 -21.23 -5.01
N ASP A 247 3.44 -21.60 -4.21
CA ASP A 247 4.86 -21.57 -4.60
C ASP A 247 5.20 -20.19 -5.19
N ALA A 248 4.83 -19.13 -4.44
CA ALA A 248 4.95 -17.76 -4.91
C ALA A 248 6.42 -17.39 -5.11
N GLU A 249 6.71 -16.79 -6.27
CA GLU A 249 8.06 -16.36 -6.63
C GLU A 249 8.47 -15.13 -5.81
N HIS A 250 7.53 -14.21 -5.60
CA HIS A 250 7.76 -12.96 -4.88
C HIS A 250 6.62 -12.61 -3.92
N VAL A 251 7.01 -12.00 -2.80
CA VAL A 251 6.12 -11.24 -1.92
C VAL A 251 6.63 -9.80 -1.89
N ILE A 252 5.80 -8.85 -2.33
CA ILE A 252 6.13 -7.41 -2.39
C ILE A 252 5.56 -6.72 -1.14
N PHE A 253 6.44 -6.06 -0.38
CA PHE A 253 6.13 -5.40 0.89
C PHE A 253 5.86 -3.91 0.71
N GLY A 254 5.08 -3.30 1.60
CA GLY A 254 4.55 -1.94 1.41
C GLY A 254 5.62 -0.84 1.29
N HIS A 255 6.70 -0.90 2.08
CA HIS A 255 7.66 0.21 2.17
C HIS A 255 9.12 -0.23 2.31
N ASP A 256 9.44 -1.46 1.91
CA ASP A 256 10.81 -1.99 1.97
C ASP A 256 11.65 -1.37 0.84
N MET A 257 12.41 -0.32 1.18
CA MET A 257 13.26 0.39 0.23
C MET A 257 14.31 -0.52 -0.41
N ASP A 258 14.89 -1.44 0.34
CA ASP A 258 15.91 -2.36 -0.18
C ASP A 258 15.29 -3.36 -1.16
N GLN A 259 14.08 -3.85 -0.89
CA GLN A 259 13.34 -4.70 -1.83
C GLN A 259 12.91 -3.93 -3.07
N PHE A 260 12.33 -2.74 -2.90
CA PHE A 260 11.88 -1.90 -4.01
C PHE A 260 13.02 -1.67 -5.01
N ASN A 261 14.20 -1.24 -4.54
CA ASN A 261 15.38 -1.04 -5.40
C ASN A 261 15.87 -2.31 -6.14
N ARG A 262 15.50 -3.51 -5.66
CA ARG A 262 15.82 -4.77 -6.35
C ARG A 262 14.77 -5.15 -7.40
N LEU A 263 13.52 -4.75 -7.20
CA LEU A 263 12.37 -5.20 -7.98
C LEU A 263 11.76 -4.12 -8.89
N GLU A 264 12.16 -2.85 -8.74
CA GLU A 264 11.65 -1.75 -9.57
C GLU A 264 11.78 -2.05 -11.08
N GLY A 265 10.75 -1.68 -11.83
CA GLY A 265 10.55 -2.05 -13.22
C GLY A 265 9.72 -3.32 -13.38
N ARG A 266 9.92 -4.00 -14.52
CA ARG A 266 9.17 -5.21 -14.85
C ARG A 266 9.60 -6.38 -14.00
N ILE A 267 8.67 -6.94 -13.24
CA ILE A 267 8.89 -8.15 -12.44
C ILE A 267 8.89 -9.36 -13.39
N ALA A 268 9.98 -10.10 -13.38
CA ALA A 268 10.30 -11.22 -14.28
C ALA A 268 11.13 -12.29 -13.57
#